data_AF-A0A949HU31-F1
#
_entry.id   AF-A0A949HU31-F1
#
_cell.length_a   1.000
_cell.length_b   1.000
_cell.length_c   1.000
_cell.angle_alpha   90.00
_cell.angle_beta   90.00
_cell.angle_gamma   90.00
#
_symmetry.space_group_name_H-M   'P 1'
#
loop_
_entity.id
_entity.type
_entity.pdbx_description
1 polymer ?
#
loop_
_entity_poly.entity_id
_entity_poly.type
_entity_poly.pdbx_seq_one_letter_code
_entity_poly.pdbx_strand_id
1 'polypeptide(L)'
;TWLKLENVKVGRDKEKSPSIAIQWFDSNRNRIGYNYVGGFKGTRNWKLEERTFNVPLEAREAIVSIGMFGAEGTAWFDGIVLEPQ
;
A
#
# COMPACT_ATOMS: atom_id res chain seq x y z
N THR A 1 1.03 -7.90 6.23
CA THR A 1 0.45 -6.92 7.17
C THR A 1 -0.92 -7.39 7.62
N TRP A 2 -1.30 -7.13 8.87
CA TRP A 2 -2.70 -7.23 9.31
C TRP A 2 -3.44 -5.94 8.95
N LEU A 3 -4.68 -6.06 8.47
CA LEU A 3 -5.54 -4.92 8.12
C LEU A 3 -6.94 -5.07 8.72
N LYS A 4 -7.42 -4.02 9.38
CA LYS A 4 -8.82 -3.83 9.79
C LYS A 4 -9.38 -2.57 9.12
N LEU A 5 -10.66 -2.59 8.77
CA LEU A 5 -11.36 -1.45 8.17
C LEU A 5 -12.68 -1.19 8.90
N GLU A 6 -13.03 0.08 9.04
CA GLU A 6 -14.33 0.52 9.55
C GLU A 6 -14.88 1.61 8.63
N ASN A 7 -16.04 1.30 8.03
CA ASN A 7 -16.83 2.19 7.19
C ASN A 7 -16.02 2.87 6.08
N VAL A 8 -15.05 2.14 5.50
CA VAL A 8 -14.19 2.70 4.46
C VAL A 8 -14.95 2.89 3.16
N LYS A 9 -15.01 4.13 2.69
CA LYS A 9 -15.62 4.50 1.42
C LYS A 9 -14.54 4.99 0.46
N VAL A 10 -14.44 4.31 -0.68
CA VAL A 10 -13.50 4.69 -1.74
C VAL A 10 -14.15 5.74 -2.63
N GLY A 11 -13.33 6.67 -3.14
CA GLY A 11 -13.79 7.65 -4.13
C GLY A 11 -14.21 6.99 -5.46
N ARG A 12 -14.62 7.82 -6.44
CA ARG A 12 -14.99 7.33 -7.79
C ARG A 12 -13.87 6.55 -8.48
N ASP A 13 -12.61 6.85 -8.16
CA ASP A 13 -11.44 6.13 -8.66
C ASP A 13 -11.00 5.08 -7.64
N LYS A 14 -10.78 3.83 -8.09
CA LYS A 14 -10.30 2.72 -7.24
C LYS A 14 -8.94 3.03 -6.57
N GLU A 15 -8.17 3.93 -7.18
CA GLU A 15 -6.90 4.45 -6.68
C GLU A 15 -7.08 5.29 -5.40
N LYS A 16 -8.30 5.78 -5.13
CA LYS A 16 -8.68 6.47 -3.89
C LYS A 16 -9.15 5.48 -2.84
N SER A 17 -8.24 4.62 -2.41
CA SER A 17 -8.49 3.63 -1.35
C SER A 17 -7.33 3.57 -0.37
N PRO A 18 -7.59 3.21 0.90
CA PRO A 18 -6.50 2.93 1.82
C PRO A 18 -5.59 1.88 1.22
N SER A 19 -4.29 2.15 1.27
CA SER A 19 -3.28 1.32 0.62
C SER A 19 -1.95 1.39 1.37
N ILE A 20 -1.11 0.41 1.09
CA ILE A 20 0.34 0.49 1.27
C ILE A 20 0.93 0.67 -0.12
N ALA A 21 1.51 1.84 -0.37
CA ALA A 21 2.19 2.17 -1.61
C ALA A 21 3.69 1.97 -1.43
N ILE A 22 4.33 1.28 -2.36
CA ILE A 22 5.78 1.12 -2.41
C ILE A 22 6.27 1.82 -3.68
N GLN A 23 7.04 2.89 -3.52
CA GLN A 23 7.66 3.61 -4.62
C GLN A 23 9.14 3.27 -4.70
N TRP A 24 9.64 2.99 -5.90
CA TRP A 24 11.03 2.60 -6.14
C TRP A 24 11.79 3.75 -6.81
N PHE A 25 13.01 3.98 -6.37
CA PHE A 25 13.87 5.05 -6.87
C PHE A 25 15.24 4.53 -7.31
N ASP A 26 15.78 5.12 -8.37
CA ASP A 26 17.15 4.86 -8.84
C ASP A 26 18.21 5.63 -8.01
N SER A 27 19.48 5.49 -8.38
CA SER A 27 20.60 6.20 -7.73
C SER A 27 20.52 7.73 -7.83
N ASN A 28 19.77 8.26 -8.79
CA ASN A 28 19.56 9.68 -9.00
C ASN A 28 18.28 10.19 -8.32
N ARG A 29 17.60 9.32 -7.54
CA ARG A 29 16.30 9.57 -6.91
C ARG A 29 15.16 9.86 -7.89
N ASN A 30 15.27 9.38 -9.13
CA ASN A 30 14.13 9.33 -10.03
C ASN A 30 13.22 8.18 -9.61
N ARG A 31 11.90 8.41 -9.59
CA ARG A 31 10.94 7.32 -9.35
C ARG A 31 10.87 6.44 -10.60
N ILE A 32 11.29 5.19 -10.47
CA ILE A 32 11.38 4.21 -11.57
C ILE A 32 10.28 3.13 -11.51
N GLY A 33 9.48 3.11 -10.46
CA GLY A 33 8.38 2.15 -10.36
C GLY A 33 7.51 2.36 -9.13
N TYR A 34 6.41 1.62 -9.10
CA TYR A 34 5.48 1.58 -7.98
C TYR A 34 4.82 0.21 -7.85
N ASN A 35 4.49 -0.19 -6.62
CA ASN A 35 3.62 -1.31 -6.29
C ASN A 35 2.60 -0.87 -5.24
N TYR A 36 1.44 -1.52 -5.21
CA TYR A 36 0.40 -1.23 -4.23
C TYR A 36 -0.16 -2.50 -3.61
N VAL A 37 -0.40 -2.44 -2.30
CA VAL A 37 -1.29 -3.35 -1.57
C VAL A 37 -2.50 -2.53 -1.16
N GLY A 38 -3.59 -2.62 -1.92
CA GLY A 38 -4.69 -1.66 -1.81
C GLY A 38 -6.00 -2.13 -2.44
N GLY A 39 -6.90 -1.19 -2.70
CA GLY A 39 -8.27 -1.46 -3.13
C GLY A 39 -9.21 -1.80 -1.96
N PHE A 40 -8.80 -1.46 -0.74
CA PHE A 40 -9.52 -1.78 0.49
C PHE A 40 -10.77 -0.92 0.66
N LYS A 41 -11.89 -1.52 1.05
CA LYS A 41 -13.18 -0.84 1.24
C LYS A 41 -14.08 -1.57 2.23
N GLY A 42 -15.11 -0.88 2.70
CA GLY A 42 -16.13 -1.40 3.59
C GLY A 42 -15.66 -1.54 5.03
N THR A 43 -16.28 -2.47 5.75
CA THR A 43 -15.97 -2.80 7.14
C THR A 43 -15.52 -4.26 7.21
N ARG A 44 -14.37 -4.51 7.84
CA ARG A 44 -13.87 -5.87 8.07
C ARG A 44 -12.98 -5.92 9.29
N ASN A 45 -13.07 -7.03 10.02
CA ASN A 45 -12.13 -7.34 11.09
C ASN A 45 -10.73 -7.64 10.56
N TRP A 46 -9.77 -7.72 11.48
CA TRP A 46 -8.37 -8.02 11.20
C TRP A 46 -8.24 -9.22 10.27
N LYS A 47 -7.57 -9.00 9.14
CA LYS A 47 -7.21 -10.03 8.18
C LYS A 47 -5.77 -9.82 7.72
N LEU A 48 -5.03 -10.91 7.56
CA LEU A 48 -3.69 -10.89 6.99
C LEU A 48 -3.77 -10.60 5.47
N GLU A 49 -2.99 -9.63 5.02
CA GLU A 49 -2.78 -9.28 3.62
C GLU A 49 -1.30 -9.48 3.27
N GLU A 50 -1.07 -10.27 2.23
CA GLU A 50 0.25 -10.66 1.72
C GLU A 50 0.26 -10.52 0.20
N ARG A 51 1.36 -9.97 -0.32
CA ARG A 51 1.58 -9.79 -1.76
C ARG A 51 3.07 -9.86 -2.07
N THR A 52 3.38 -10.44 -3.21
CA THR A 52 4.72 -10.48 -3.79
C THR A 52 4.74 -9.62 -5.04
N PHE A 53 5.82 -8.88 -5.24
CA PHE A 53 6.00 -8.01 -6.41
C PHE A 53 7.43 -8.11 -6.91
N ASN A 54 7.63 -7.83 -8.20
CA ASN A 54 8.96 -7.65 -8.75
C ASN A 54 9.52 -6.28 -8.38
N VAL A 55 10.81 -6.24 -8.03
CA VAL A 55 11.57 -5.02 -7.78
C VAL A 55 12.29 -4.64 -9.08
N PRO A 56 12.21 -3.37 -9.56
CA PRO A 56 13.00 -2.92 -10.70
C PRO A 56 14.50 -3.13 -10.46
N LEU A 57 15.23 -3.58 -11.47
CA LEU A 57 16.65 -3.95 -11.35
C LEU A 57 17.54 -2.76 -10.91
N GLU A 58 17.17 -1.57 -11.37
CA GLU A 58 17.86 -0.31 -11.11
C GLU A 58 17.49 0.31 -9.74
N ALA A 59 16.57 -0.28 -8.98
CA ALA A 59 16.11 0.26 -7.71
C ALA A 59 17.24 0.29 -6.67
N ARG A 60 17.33 1.40 -5.95
CA ARG A 60 18.30 1.65 -4.86
C ARG A 60 17.64 2.12 -3.58
N GLU A 61 16.45 2.70 -3.67
CA GLU A 61 15.66 3.14 -2.54
C GLU A 61 14.18 2.75 -2.73
N ALA A 62 13.52 2.42 -1.63
CA ALA A 62 12.10 2.20 -1.58
C ALA A 62 11.47 3.14 -0.54
N ILE A 63 10.41 3.85 -0.92
CA ILE A 63 9.59 4.61 0.02
C ILE A 63 8.26 3.89 0.19
N VAL A 64 8.02 3.40 1.40
CA VAL A 64 6.75 2.80 1.79
C VAL A 64 5.86 3.88 2.40
N SER A 65 4.71 4.14 1.77
CA SER A 65 3.72 5.11 2.22
C SER A 65 2.41 4.40 2.54
N ILE A 66 1.87 4.66 3.73
CA ILE A 66 0.61 4.08 4.19
C ILE A 66 -0.35 5.23 4.38
N GLY A 67 -1.56 5.11 3.84
CA GLY A 67 -2.53 6.18 3.94
C GLY A 67 -3.88 5.83 3.34
N MET A 68 -4.82 6.74 3.54
CA MET A 68 -6.19 6.63 3.01
C MET A 68 -6.30 7.06 1.54
N PHE A 69 -5.32 7.81 1.02
CA PHE A 69 -5.22 8.24 -0.38
C PHE A 69 -6.53 8.80 -0.98
N GLY A 70 -7.28 9.56 -0.19
CA GLY A 70 -8.55 10.18 -0.63
C GLY A 70 -9.80 9.33 -0.38
N ALA A 71 -9.69 8.23 0.35
CA ALA A 71 -10.83 7.52 0.94
C ALA A 71 -11.24 8.13 2.29
N GLU A 72 -12.47 7.83 2.70
CA GLU A 72 -13.04 8.18 4.00
C GLU A 72 -13.20 6.92 4.87
N GLY A 73 -13.34 7.11 6.19
CA GLY A 73 -13.47 6.03 7.19
C GLY A 73 -12.17 5.79 7.94
N THR A 74 -12.04 4.61 8.55
CA THR A 74 -10.87 4.24 9.36
C THR A 74 -10.23 2.96 8.86
N ALA A 75 -8.90 2.98 8.70
CA ALA A 75 -8.11 1.80 8.39
C ALA A 75 -6.98 1.66 9.42
N TRP A 76 -6.82 0.45 9.96
CA TRP A 76 -5.71 0.11 10.84
C TRP A 76 -4.81 -0.89 10.13
N PHE A 77 -3.51 -0.59 10.14
CA PHE A 77 -2.46 -1.45 9.60
C PHE A 77 -1.54 -1.83 10.74
N ASP A 78 -1.18 -3.11 10.81
CA ASP A 78 -0.26 -3.61 11.83
C ASP A 78 0.68 -4.68 11.27
N GLY A 79 1.89 -4.78 11.81
CA GLY A 79 2.91 -5.73 11.39
C GLY A 79 3.26 -5.59 9.91
N ILE A 80 3.63 -4.38 9.47
CA ILE A 80 4.07 -4.15 8.10
C ILE A 80 5.51 -4.63 7.96
N VAL A 81 5.72 -5.59 7.07
CA VAL A 81 7.01 -6.18 6.73
C VAL A 81 7.19 -6.10 5.22
N LEU A 82 8.37 -5.67 4.80
CA LEU A 82 8.83 -5.73 3.42
C LEU A 82 10.16 -6.47 3.42
N GLU A 83 10.17 -7.66 2.83
CA GLU A 83 11.32 -8.55 2.86
C GLU A 83 11.54 -9.21 1.49
N PRO A 84 12.79 -9.56 1.15
CA PRO A 84 13.07 -10.47 0.05
C PRO A 84 12.38 -11.82 0.26
N GLN A 85 12.06 -12.50 -0.84
CA GLN A 85 11.67 -13.91 -0.81
C GLN A 85 12.90 -14.81 -0.72
#